data_AF-A0A7L1E8E4-F1
#
_entry.id   AF-A0A7L1E8E4-F1
#
_cell.length_a   1.000
_cell.length_b   1.000
_cell.length_c   1.000
_cell.angle_alpha   90.00
_cell.angle_beta   90.00
_cell.angle_gamma   90.00
#
_symmetry.space_group_name_H-M   'P 1'
#
loop_
_entity.id
_entity.type
_entity.pdbx_description
1 polymer ?
#
loop_
_entity_poly.entity_id
_entity_poly.type
_entity_poly.pdbx_seq_one_letter_code
_entity_poly.pdbx_strand_id
1 'polypeptide(L)'
;IDNFTSVIGRALTGTFYPVLQQAIVFGSAFEGWTSREEEVVYRVLIPLTPPLGHAFHVERDADQQKPGRNFRVRVELECICPRHHQGANPLCFLHHTDVVRRRTRQPNLLDSLCTGFYLDVQKTVLWFCALVRASWRRLPQSRSWHLVLLGSTRSCNLRLNNDQESFLVKVLFGVQRHTSDIFITSRTRGARMPSTMWPETYAIAETKFFRYMARRVPQDSSHLRCLQLLACVLARKDFSIHSVKTIIMRLLNTIPVTQWHRRYFLLQLSDALEQLRLSLEEKHLEHFILGNQRLPEEIRLPQDVKRAKPPNLFHGLAQDPATHALAMQAYLDLHHR
;
A
#
# COMPACT_ATOMS: atom_id res chain seq x y z
N ILE A 1 -6.87 4.74 16.53
CA ILE A 1 -7.18 5.06 15.11
C ILE A 1 -8.64 5.49 14.95
N ASP A 2 -9.58 4.85 15.64
CA ASP A 2 -11.02 5.07 15.44
C ASP A 2 -11.50 6.50 15.78
N ASN A 3 -10.97 7.12 16.85
CA ASN A 3 -11.27 8.52 17.17
C ASN A 3 -10.83 9.50 16.08
N PHE A 4 -9.70 9.21 15.42
CA PHE A 4 -9.15 10.04 14.35
C PHE A 4 -10.05 10.00 13.11
N THR A 5 -10.46 8.79 12.70
CA THR A 5 -11.37 8.60 11.57
C THR A 5 -12.74 9.23 11.83
N SER A 6 -13.23 9.19 13.08
CA SER A 6 -14.49 9.85 13.46
C SER A 6 -14.42 11.38 13.35
N VAL A 7 -13.38 12.02 13.93
CA VAL A 7 -13.23 13.49 13.87
C VAL A 7 -13.06 13.97 12.44
N ILE A 8 -12.23 13.29 11.65
CA ILE A 8 -12.02 13.64 10.25
C ILE A 8 -13.29 13.37 9.42
N GLY A 9 -13.98 12.24 9.64
CA GLY A 9 -15.22 11.93 8.96
C GLY A 9 -16.30 12.99 9.18
N ARG A 10 -16.43 13.48 10.42
CA ARG A 10 -17.31 14.62 10.74
C ARG A 10 -16.91 15.89 10.01
N ALA A 11 -15.61 16.19 9.93
CA ALA A 11 -15.10 17.37 9.22
C ALA A 11 -15.37 17.32 7.69
N LEU A 12 -15.52 16.12 7.13
CA LEU A 12 -15.80 15.90 5.71
C LEU A 12 -17.30 15.72 5.39
N THR A 13 -18.14 15.62 6.42
CA THR A 13 -19.58 15.41 6.23
C THR A 13 -20.20 16.61 5.50
N GLY A 14 -20.96 16.33 4.43
CA GLY A 14 -21.58 17.38 3.61
C GLY A 14 -20.62 18.13 2.69
N THR A 15 -19.37 17.70 2.58
CA THR A 15 -18.39 18.25 1.64
C THR A 15 -18.34 17.46 0.34
N PHE A 16 -17.71 18.03 -0.68
CA PHE A 16 -17.46 17.37 -1.97
C PHE A 16 -16.03 16.83 -2.10
N TYR A 17 -15.40 16.51 -0.97
CA TYR A 17 -14.10 15.85 -0.93
C TYR A 17 -14.23 14.32 -0.88
N PRO A 18 -13.19 13.56 -1.26
CA PRO A 18 -13.23 12.10 -1.22
C PRO A 18 -13.59 11.60 0.18
N VAL A 19 -14.49 10.62 0.23
CA VAL A 19 -14.86 9.96 1.48
C VAL A 19 -13.73 9.03 1.87
N LEU A 20 -13.20 9.23 3.08
CA LEU A 20 -12.15 8.40 3.64
C LEU A 20 -12.76 7.14 4.26
N GLN A 21 -12.39 5.99 3.73
CA GLN A 21 -12.80 4.70 4.27
C GLN A 21 -11.93 4.29 5.46
N GLN A 22 -12.30 3.18 6.11
CA GLN A 22 -11.53 2.64 7.23
C GLN A 22 -10.06 2.42 6.83
N ALA A 23 -9.17 2.94 7.67
CA ALA A 23 -7.73 2.83 7.47
C ALA A 23 -7.28 1.36 7.53
N ILE A 24 -6.50 0.95 6.53
CA ILE A 24 -5.92 -0.38 6.42
C ILE A 24 -4.45 -0.31 6.82
N VAL A 25 -4.08 -1.05 7.84
CA VAL A 25 -2.71 -1.15 8.33
C VAL A 25 -1.96 -2.29 7.63
N PHE A 26 -0.71 -2.07 7.24
CA PHE A 26 0.06 -3.06 6.47
C PHE A 26 1.58 -2.90 6.64
N GLY A 27 2.35 -3.91 6.21
CA GLY A 27 3.81 -3.93 6.33
C GLY A 27 4.31 -4.56 7.62
N SER A 28 5.63 -4.56 7.82
CA SER A 28 6.32 -5.33 8.86
C SER A 28 5.74 -5.17 10.28
N ALA A 29 5.36 -3.95 10.67
CA ALA A 29 4.81 -3.66 11.99
C ALA A 29 3.48 -4.36 12.28
N PHE A 30 2.71 -4.64 11.23
CA PHE A 30 1.40 -5.30 11.31
C PHE A 30 1.42 -6.74 10.83
N GLU A 31 2.47 -7.13 10.12
CA GLU A 31 2.75 -8.51 9.73
C GLU A 31 3.54 -9.27 10.81
N GLY A 32 4.03 -8.57 11.85
CA GLY A 32 4.61 -9.18 13.05
C GLY A 32 6.09 -9.51 12.97
N TRP A 33 6.84 -8.87 12.06
CA TRP A 33 8.26 -9.17 11.83
C TRP A 33 9.19 -7.94 11.80
N THR A 34 8.78 -6.78 12.34
CA THR A 34 9.66 -5.59 12.44
C THR A 34 10.89 -5.85 13.31
N SER A 35 12.07 -5.41 12.85
CA SER A 35 13.30 -5.44 13.65
C SER A 35 13.22 -4.45 14.82
N ARG A 36 13.78 -4.81 15.99
CA ARG A 36 13.84 -3.91 17.15
C ARG A 36 14.79 -2.72 16.96
N GLU A 37 15.72 -2.82 16.00
CA GLU A 37 16.77 -1.84 15.76
C GLU A 37 16.35 -0.69 14.83
N GLU A 38 15.14 -0.72 14.25
CA GLU A 38 14.66 0.29 13.30
C GLU A 38 13.59 1.20 13.91
N GLU A 39 13.56 2.49 13.51
CA GLU A 39 12.43 3.39 13.81
C GLU A 39 11.15 2.74 13.24
N VAL A 40 10.22 2.36 14.12
CA VAL A 40 9.00 1.64 13.71
C VAL A 40 8.15 2.55 12.83
N VAL A 41 8.13 2.25 11.53
CA VAL A 41 7.30 2.95 10.55
C VAL A 41 5.96 2.24 10.40
N TYR A 42 4.91 2.80 11.00
CA TYR A 42 3.55 2.34 10.81
C TYR A 42 3.04 2.79 9.44
N ARG A 43 2.80 1.84 8.53
CA ARG A 43 2.23 2.15 7.22
C ARG A 43 0.72 1.95 7.24
N VAL A 44 0.03 3.00 6.81
CA VAL A 44 -1.43 3.06 6.79
C VAL A 44 -1.87 3.41 5.37
N LEU A 45 -2.82 2.66 4.82
CA LEU A 45 -3.51 2.98 3.58
C LEU A 45 -4.91 3.47 3.94
N ILE A 46 -5.28 4.67 3.50
CA ILE A 46 -6.65 5.19 3.60
C ILE A 46 -7.30 5.03 2.22
N PRO A 47 -8.27 4.11 2.06
CA PRO A 47 -9.00 4.01 0.82
C PRO A 47 -9.91 5.23 0.61
N LEU A 48 -9.99 5.70 -0.62
CA LEU A 48 -10.81 6.82 -1.04
C LEU A 48 -11.98 6.30 -1.88
N THR A 49 -13.17 6.79 -1.57
CA THR A 49 -14.36 6.63 -2.42
C THR A 49 -14.84 8.00 -2.89
N PRO A 50 -15.47 8.08 -4.08
CA PRO A 50 -15.93 9.36 -4.59
C PRO A 50 -16.98 10.00 -3.66
N PRO A 51 -17.01 11.34 -3.56
CA PRO A 51 -18.11 12.05 -2.92
C PRO A 51 -19.40 11.92 -3.74
N LEU A 52 -20.52 12.31 -3.13
CA LEU A 52 -21.81 12.35 -3.81
C LEU A 52 -21.74 13.18 -5.11
N GLY A 53 -22.35 12.66 -6.18
CA GLY A 53 -22.37 13.29 -7.51
C GLY A 53 -21.04 13.18 -8.27
N HIS A 54 -20.13 12.30 -7.84
CA HIS A 54 -18.89 12.00 -8.54
C HIS A 54 -18.72 10.49 -8.69
N ALA A 55 -18.02 10.06 -9.73
CA ALA A 55 -17.63 8.68 -9.97
C ALA A 55 -16.11 8.59 -10.14
N PHE A 56 -15.50 7.51 -9.63
CA PHE A 56 -14.09 7.19 -9.85
C PHE A 56 -13.97 6.04 -10.85
N HIS A 57 -13.32 6.32 -11.98
CA HIS A 57 -12.97 5.33 -13.00
C HIS A 57 -11.47 5.05 -12.94
N VAL A 58 -11.12 3.80 -12.66
CA VAL A 58 -9.72 3.36 -12.59
C VAL A 58 -9.28 2.95 -13.99
N GLU A 59 -8.43 3.76 -14.60
CA GLU A 59 -7.92 3.55 -15.95
C GLU A 59 -6.48 3.05 -15.89
N ARG A 60 -6.19 1.96 -16.60
CA ARG A 60 -4.83 1.43 -16.69
C ARG A 60 -4.01 2.26 -17.67
N ASP A 61 -2.78 2.61 -17.30
CA ASP A 61 -1.85 3.25 -18.23
C ASP A 61 -1.50 2.25 -19.34
N ALA A 62 -1.63 2.68 -20.59
CA ALA A 62 -1.36 1.84 -21.77
C ALA A 62 0.14 1.71 -22.06
N ASP A 63 0.95 2.60 -21.48
CA ASP A 63 2.39 2.61 -21.68
C ASP A 63 3.06 1.43 -20.97
N GLN A 64 3.31 0.38 -21.75
CA GLN A 64 3.97 -0.84 -21.29
C GLN A 64 5.47 -0.65 -21.03
N GLN A 65 6.07 0.47 -21.47
CA GLN A 65 7.48 0.76 -21.22
C GLN A 65 7.72 1.22 -19.77
N LYS A 66 6.68 1.70 -19.08
CA LYS A 66 6.79 2.10 -17.68
C LYS A 66 6.86 0.86 -16.78
N PRO A 67 7.80 0.84 -15.80
CA PRO A 67 7.91 -0.29 -14.90
C PRO A 67 6.66 -0.45 -14.03
N GLY A 68 6.19 -1.69 -13.95
CA GLY A 68 5.06 -2.09 -13.11
C GLY A 68 3.69 -1.71 -13.67
N ARG A 69 2.64 -2.00 -12.89
CA ARG A 69 1.25 -1.77 -13.29
C ARG A 69 0.76 -0.43 -12.73
N ASN A 70 0.66 0.57 -13.59
CA ASN A 70 0.33 1.95 -13.25
C ASN A 70 -1.06 2.32 -13.76
N PHE A 71 -1.75 3.16 -13.00
CA PHE A 71 -3.14 3.55 -13.26
C PHE A 71 -3.31 5.05 -13.06
N ARG A 72 -4.43 5.56 -13.54
CA ARG A 72 -4.95 6.90 -13.21
C ARG A 72 -6.38 6.75 -12.71
N VAL A 73 -6.80 7.67 -11.85
CA VAL A 73 -8.19 7.74 -11.36
C VAL A 73 -8.87 8.89 -12.07
N ARG A 74 -9.68 8.59 -13.08
CA ARG A 74 -10.51 9.59 -13.73
C ARG A 74 -11.74 9.87 -12.87
N VAL A 75 -12.02 11.14 -12.67
CA VAL A 75 -13.15 11.65 -11.90
C VAL A 75 -14.17 12.19 -12.90
N GLU A 76 -15.40 11.70 -12.80
CA GLU A 76 -16.53 12.17 -13.61
C GLU A 76 -17.65 12.66 -12.71
N LEU A 77 -18.43 13.62 -13.21
CA LEU A 77 -19.64 14.08 -12.52
C LEU A 77 -20.79 13.13 -12.82
N GLU A 78 -21.48 12.71 -11.77
CA GLU A 78 -22.65 11.85 -11.86
C GLU A 78 -23.91 12.62 -11.46
N CYS A 79 -25.00 12.42 -12.21
CA CYS A 79 -26.28 13.04 -11.91
C CYS A 79 -26.89 12.45 -10.63
N ILE A 80 -27.25 13.32 -9.69
CA ILE A 80 -27.98 12.96 -8.45
C ILE A 80 -29.44 13.43 -8.46
N CYS A 81 -29.97 13.79 -9.64
CA CYS A 81 -31.38 14.14 -9.78
C CYS A 81 -32.24 12.87 -9.86
N PRO A 82 -33.53 12.95 -9.46
CA PRO A 82 -34.49 11.89 -9.75
C PRO A 82 -34.50 11.56 -11.25
N ARG A 83 -34.54 10.28 -11.60
CA ARG A 83 -34.44 9.81 -13.01
C ARG A 83 -35.47 10.48 -13.92
N HIS A 84 -36.67 10.75 -13.41
CA HIS A 84 -37.78 11.34 -14.17
C HIS A 84 -37.77 12.87 -14.18
N HIS A 85 -36.92 13.53 -13.38
CA HIS A 85 -36.87 14.99 -13.25
C HIS A 85 -35.42 15.48 -13.23
N GLN A 86 -34.79 15.50 -14.40
CA GLN A 86 -33.45 16.04 -14.57
C GLN A 86 -33.42 17.53 -14.18
N GLY A 87 -32.31 17.97 -13.58
CA GLY A 87 -32.19 19.33 -13.04
C GLY A 87 -33.06 19.65 -11.80
N ALA A 88 -33.87 18.73 -11.27
CA ALA A 88 -34.71 19.05 -10.11
C ALA A 88 -33.92 19.23 -8.79
N ASN A 89 -32.75 18.61 -8.67
CA ASN A 89 -31.91 18.72 -7.47
C ASN A 89 -30.93 19.91 -7.63
N PRO A 90 -31.07 21.02 -6.88
CA PRO A 90 -30.19 22.17 -6.98
C PRO A 90 -28.76 21.91 -6.45
N LEU A 91 -28.52 20.75 -5.81
CA LEU A 91 -27.20 20.29 -5.39
C LEU A 91 -26.50 19.40 -6.43
N CYS A 92 -27.13 19.16 -7.59
CA CYS A 92 -26.55 18.36 -8.65
C CYS A 92 -25.49 19.16 -9.44
N PHE A 93 -24.21 18.84 -9.24
CA PHE A 93 -23.11 19.48 -9.98
C PHE A 93 -23.22 19.32 -11.49
N LEU A 94 -23.79 18.23 -11.99
CA LEU A 94 -23.91 18.01 -13.44
C LEU A 94 -24.83 19.04 -14.11
N HIS A 95 -25.90 19.47 -13.42
CA HIS A 95 -26.90 20.38 -13.98
C HIS A 95 -26.77 21.82 -13.48
N HIS A 96 -26.24 22.02 -12.27
CA HIS A 96 -26.31 23.29 -11.54
C HIS A 96 -24.98 23.72 -10.93
N THR A 97 -23.85 23.50 -11.62
CA THR A 97 -22.49 23.80 -11.12
C THR A 97 -22.38 25.14 -10.41
N ASP A 98 -22.89 26.21 -11.01
CA ASP A 98 -22.79 27.57 -10.45
C ASP A 98 -23.66 27.76 -9.20
N VAL A 99 -24.83 27.14 -9.15
CA VAL A 99 -25.72 27.21 -7.98
C VAL A 99 -25.08 26.47 -6.80
N VAL A 100 -24.52 25.27 -7.04
CA VAL A 100 -23.84 24.50 -6.00
C VAL A 100 -22.67 25.30 -5.45
N ARG A 101 -21.80 25.83 -6.32
CA ARG A 101 -20.63 26.64 -5.92
C ARG A 101 -21.03 27.86 -5.09
N ARG A 102 -22.08 28.59 -5.48
CA ARG A 102 -22.56 29.76 -4.73
C ARG A 102 -23.14 29.38 -3.37
N ARG A 103 -23.94 28.32 -3.31
CA ARG A 103 -24.63 27.89 -2.08
C ARG A 103 -23.68 27.27 -1.07
N THR A 104 -22.79 26.38 -1.50
CA THR A 104 -21.90 25.65 -0.59
C THR A 104 -20.61 26.41 -0.29
N ARG A 105 -20.23 27.37 -1.15
CA ARG A 105 -18.93 28.07 -1.12
C ARG A 105 -17.74 27.09 -1.11
N GLN A 106 -17.94 25.87 -1.60
CA GLN A 106 -16.92 24.83 -1.67
C GLN A 106 -16.56 24.55 -3.14
N PRO A 107 -15.27 24.35 -3.45
CA PRO A 107 -14.88 23.88 -4.77
C PRO A 107 -15.41 22.46 -4.99
N ASN A 108 -15.67 22.10 -6.25
CA ASN A 108 -15.93 20.70 -6.59
C ASN A 108 -14.61 19.90 -6.48
N LEU A 109 -14.69 18.57 -6.57
CA LEU A 109 -13.50 17.72 -6.50
C LEU A 109 -12.53 17.94 -7.67
N LEU A 110 -13.08 18.21 -8.86
CA LEU A 110 -12.33 18.44 -10.10
C LEU A 110 -11.44 19.70 -10.03
N ASP A 111 -11.97 20.77 -9.46
CA ASP A 111 -11.32 22.07 -9.31
C ASP A 111 -10.25 22.03 -8.20
N SER A 112 -10.45 21.17 -7.19
CA SER A 112 -9.63 21.17 -5.97
C SER A 112 -8.54 20.10 -5.95
N LEU A 113 -8.89 18.82 -6.14
CA LEU A 113 -7.96 17.69 -5.99
C LEU A 113 -7.59 17.02 -7.30
N CYS A 114 -8.13 17.45 -8.43
CA CYS A 114 -7.80 16.88 -9.74
C CYS A 114 -6.84 17.77 -10.54
N THR A 115 -6.10 17.15 -11.45
CA THR A 115 -5.35 17.83 -12.52
C THR A 115 -5.96 17.38 -13.84
N GLY A 116 -6.68 18.29 -14.50
CA GLY A 116 -7.67 17.92 -15.51
C GLY A 116 -8.76 17.07 -14.87
N PHE A 117 -9.09 15.93 -15.49
CA PHE A 117 -10.09 14.99 -14.98
C PHE A 117 -9.51 13.90 -14.07
N TYR A 118 -8.24 13.96 -13.70
CA TYR A 118 -7.59 12.89 -12.94
C TYR A 118 -7.27 13.31 -11.51
N LEU A 119 -7.60 12.45 -10.55
CA LEU A 119 -7.28 12.67 -9.15
C LEU A 119 -5.77 12.78 -8.96
N ASP A 120 -5.34 13.92 -8.44
CA ASP A 120 -3.94 14.26 -8.28
C ASP A 120 -3.46 13.86 -6.89
N VAL A 121 -2.42 13.02 -6.85
CA VAL A 121 -1.87 12.51 -5.60
C VAL A 121 -1.32 13.63 -4.74
N GLN A 122 -0.60 14.59 -5.32
CA GLN A 122 0.05 15.65 -4.56
C GLN A 122 -1.00 16.58 -3.95
N LYS A 123 -2.02 16.98 -4.73
CA LYS A 123 -3.14 17.78 -4.21
C LYS A 123 -3.89 17.02 -3.11
N THR A 124 -4.13 15.73 -3.30
CA THR A 124 -4.77 14.86 -2.28
C THR A 124 -3.95 14.80 -0.98
N VAL A 125 -2.64 14.60 -1.07
CA VAL A 125 -1.74 14.56 0.09
C VAL A 125 -1.74 15.90 0.82
N LEU A 126 -1.59 17.02 0.09
CA LEU A 126 -1.57 18.37 0.68
C LEU A 126 -2.89 18.69 1.39
N TRP A 127 -4.01 18.38 0.75
CA TRP A 127 -5.35 18.52 1.34
C TRP A 127 -5.47 17.74 2.65
N PHE A 128 -5.08 16.47 2.64
CA PHE A 128 -5.16 15.65 3.86
C PHE A 128 -4.22 16.16 4.95
N CYS A 129 -2.99 16.55 4.63
CA CYS A 129 -2.08 17.16 5.60
C CYS A 129 -2.69 18.41 6.26
N ALA A 130 -3.35 19.26 5.48
CA ALA A 130 -4.05 20.43 6.00
C ALA A 130 -5.23 20.04 6.91
N LEU A 131 -6.00 19.02 6.51
CA LEU A 131 -7.11 18.47 7.28
C LEU A 131 -6.65 17.90 8.63
N VAL A 132 -5.55 17.14 8.64
CA VAL A 132 -4.94 16.62 9.86
C VAL A 132 -4.48 17.76 10.77
N ARG A 133 -3.78 18.76 10.23
CA ARG A 133 -3.31 19.92 11.00
C ARG A 133 -4.47 20.68 11.65
N ALA A 134 -5.55 20.90 10.90
CA ALA A 134 -6.75 21.60 11.39
C ALA A 134 -7.51 20.78 12.44
N SER A 135 -7.49 19.45 12.32
CA SER A 135 -8.24 18.54 13.19
C SER A 135 -7.44 18.08 14.41
N TRP A 136 -6.10 18.20 14.40
CA TRP A 136 -5.23 17.65 15.45
C TRP A 136 -5.61 18.13 16.84
N ARG A 137 -5.84 19.45 17.02
CA ARG A 137 -6.21 20.05 18.31
C ARG A 137 -7.54 19.56 18.88
N ARG A 138 -8.37 18.89 18.07
CA ARG A 138 -9.67 18.34 18.48
C ARG A 138 -9.55 16.92 19.03
N LEU A 139 -8.37 16.30 18.91
CA LEU A 139 -8.14 14.93 19.33
C LEU A 139 -7.65 14.89 20.78
N PRO A 140 -8.15 13.99 21.63
CA PRO A 140 -7.64 13.83 22.99
C PRO A 140 -6.12 13.62 23.05
N GLN A 141 -5.57 12.92 22.04
CA GLN A 141 -4.14 12.63 21.92
C GLN A 141 -3.27 13.88 21.78
N SER A 142 -3.81 15.01 21.32
CA SER A 142 -3.01 16.24 21.16
C SER A 142 -2.54 16.84 22.48
N ARG A 143 -3.01 16.34 23.62
CA ARG A 143 -2.59 16.79 24.95
C ARG A 143 -1.28 16.15 25.42
N SER A 144 -1.00 14.93 24.97
CA SER A 144 0.17 14.14 25.39
C SER A 144 1.14 13.84 24.25
N TRP A 145 0.76 14.17 23.01
CA TRP A 145 1.60 13.93 21.83
C TRP A 145 1.76 15.21 21.01
N HIS A 146 3.00 15.45 20.60
CA HIS A 146 3.35 16.47 19.63
C HIS A 146 3.33 15.87 18.22
N LEU A 147 2.53 16.48 17.33
CA LEU A 147 2.45 16.08 15.92
C LEU A 147 3.37 16.94 15.06
N VAL A 148 4.27 16.29 14.32
CA VAL A 148 5.07 16.91 13.25
C VAL A 148 4.68 16.30 11.91
N LEU A 149 4.28 17.15 10.97
CA LEU A 149 4.05 16.75 9.58
C LEU A 149 5.36 16.81 8.81
N LEU A 150 5.84 15.66 8.31
CA LEU A 150 7.05 15.59 7.50
C LEU A 150 6.70 15.78 6.02
N GLY A 151 7.53 16.56 5.31
CA GLY A 151 7.32 16.88 3.91
C GLY A 151 7.37 15.64 3.01
N SER A 152 6.33 15.42 2.21
CA SER A 152 6.31 14.43 1.14
C SER A 152 5.21 14.77 0.14
N THR A 153 5.47 14.51 -1.14
CA THR A 153 4.51 14.77 -2.24
C THR A 153 3.55 13.62 -2.50
N ARG A 154 3.80 12.44 -1.91
CA ARG A 154 3.14 11.17 -2.25
C ARG A 154 2.60 10.41 -1.03
N SER A 155 2.86 10.91 0.17
CA SER A 155 2.38 10.35 1.44
C SER A 155 2.22 11.46 2.47
N CYS A 156 1.27 11.31 3.39
CA CYS A 156 1.19 12.15 4.57
C CYS A 156 1.98 11.46 5.70
N ASN A 157 3.16 11.99 6.00
CA ASN A 157 4.06 11.44 7.01
C ASN A 157 3.86 12.18 8.33
N LEU A 158 3.43 11.46 9.37
CA LEU A 158 3.15 11.98 10.70
C LEU A 158 4.21 11.45 11.65
N ARG A 159 5.02 12.32 12.24
CA ARG A 159 5.87 11.96 13.39
C ARG A 159 5.14 12.39 14.66
N LEU A 160 4.93 11.42 15.56
CA LEU A 160 4.27 11.61 16.84
C LEU A 160 5.29 11.38 17.93
N ASN A 161 5.53 12.44 18.72
CA ASN A 161 6.51 12.43 19.79
C ASN A 161 5.83 12.70 21.14
N ASN A 162 6.33 12.06 22.19
CA ASN A 162 6.13 12.49 23.57
C ASN A 162 7.51 12.49 24.28
N ASP A 163 7.53 12.63 25.61
CA ASP A 163 8.77 12.71 26.38
C ASP A 163 9.59 11.40 26.40
N GLN A 164 9.00 10.27 26.01
CA GLN A 164 9.58 8.93 26.13
C GLN A 164 9.78 8.23 24.77
N GLU A 165 8.93 8.52 23.80
CA GLU A 165 8.76 7.74 22.57
C GLU A 165 8.52 8.65 21.36
N SER A 166 9.01 8.19 20.22
CA SER A 166 8.75 8.78 18.91
C SER A 166 8.38 7.65 17.94
N PHE A 167 7.30 7.82 17.20
CA PHE A 167 6.94 6.89 16.12
C PHE A 167 6.53 7.62 14.84
N LEU A 168 6.80 6.96 13.72
CA LEU A 168 6.50 7.48 12.38
C LEU A 168 5.31 6.75 11.79
N VAL A 169 4.27 7.49 11.44
CA VAL A 169 3.11 6.98 10.68
C VAL A 169 3.18 7.50 9.25
N LYS A 170 3.31 6.59 8.30
CA LYS A 170 3.27 6.89 6.87
C LYS A 170 1.89 6.58 6.32
N VAL A 171 1.12 7.62 6.05
CA VAL A 171 -0.22 7.53 5.48
C VAL A 171 -0.14 7.61 3.95
N LEU A 172 -0.64 6.57 3.29
CA LEU A 172 -0.87 6.49 1.86
C LEU A 172 -2.36 6.56 1.57
N PHE A 173 -2.69 7.03 0.37
CA PHE A 173 -4.06 7.00 -0.14
C PHE A 173 -4.17 5.95 -1.22
N GLY A 174 -5.37 5.42 -1.44
CA GLY A 174 -5.60 4.55 -2.57
C GLY A 174 -7.05 4.38 -2.95
N VAL A 175 -7.28 3.81 -4.12
CA VAL A 175 -8.60 3.43 -4.62
C VAL A 175 -8.61 1.92 -4.80
N GLN A 176 -9.64 1.26 -4.28
CA GLN A 176 -9.80 -0.18 -4.36
C GLN A 176 -10.15 -0.60 -5.79
N ARG A 177 -9.54 -1.66 -6.30
CA ARG A 177 -9.92 -2.26 -7.58
C ARG A 177 -11.04 -3.26 -7.38
N HIS A 178 -12.18 -3.10 -8.06
CA HIS A 178 -13.25 -4.13 -8.19
C HIS A 178 -13.56 -4.93 -6.90
N THR A 179 -13.73 -4.26 -5.75
CA THR A 179 -13.98 -4.89 -4.44
C THR A 179 -13.00 -6.03 -4.06
N SER A 180 -11.74 -5.90 -4.51
CA SER A 180 -10.65 -6.85 -4.30
C SER A 180 -9.65 -6.36 -3.24
N ASP A 181 -8.63 -7.17 -2.95
CA ASP A 181 -7.52 -6.84 -2.06
C ASP A 181 -6.39 -6.08 -2.75
N ILE A 182 -6.64 -5.63 -3.99
CA ILE A 182 -5.71 -4.86 -4.79
C ILE A 182 -6.15 -3.41 -4.83
N PHE A 183 -5.19 -2.53 -4.57
CA PHE A 183 -5.39 -1.09 -4.52
C PHE A 183 -4.41 -0.42 -5.47
N ILE A 184 -4.82 0.70 -6.05
CA ILE A 184 -3.89 1.66 -6.64
C ILE A 184 -3.60 2.73 -5.59
N THR A 185 -2.35 3.12 -5.43
CA THR A 185 -1.93 3.90 -4.26
C THR A 185 -1.11 5.13 -4.62
N SER A 186 -1.08 6.09 -3.70
CA SER A 186 -0.23 7.27 -3.78
C SER A 186 1.27 6.95 -3.67
N ARG A 187 1.66 5.68 -3.48
CA ARG A 187 3.07 5.28 -3.33
C ARG A 187 3.92 5.75 -4.53
N THR A 188 5.19 6.02 -4.29
CA THR A 188 6.17 6.26 -5.36
C THR A 188 6.82 4.95 -5.82
N ARG A 189 7.12 4.83 -7.12
CA ARG A 189 7.86 3.72 -7.75
C ARG A 189 9.18 4.18 -8.38
N GLY A 190 9.49 5.48 -8.39
CA GLY A 190 10.71 6.01 -9.01
C GLY A 190 10.70 7.53 -9.09
N ALA A 191 11.82 8.11 -9.54
CA ALA A 191 11.93 9.55 -9.79
C ALA A 191 11.04 9.96 -10.99
N ARG A 192 10.46 11.17 -10.93
CA ARG A 192 9.67 11.80 -12.02
C ARG A 192 8.33 11.15 -12.38
N MET A 193 7.69 10.44 -11.45
CA MET A 193 6.30 9.99 -11.68
C MET A 193 5.32 11.17 -11.73
N PRO A 194 4.41 11.23 -12.71
CA PRO A 194 3.35 12.23 -12.74
C PRO A 194 2.50 12.20 -11.47
N SER A 195 2.07 13.36 -10.99
CA SER A 195 1.22 13.49 -9.79
C SER A 195 -0.13 12.76 -9.94
N THR A 196 -0.63 12.61 -11.16
CA THR A 196 -1.87 11.89 -11.49
C THR A 196 -1.71 10.37 -11.60
N MET A 197 -0.49 9.84 -11.47
CA MET A 197 -0.22 8.40 -11.58
C MET A 197 -0.35 7.69 -10.23
N TRP A 198 -1.10 6.60 -10.21
CA TRP A 198 -1.38 5.76 -9.04
C TRP A 198 -0.88 4.33 -9.30
N PRO A 199 0.31 3.94 -8.83
CA PRO A 199 0.80 2.57 -8.97
C PRO A 199 -0.03 1.58 -8.16
N GLU A 200 -0.29 0.42 -8.76
CA GLU A 200 -0.92 -0.73 -8.10
C GLU A 200 -0.03 -1.29 -6.97
N THR A 201 -0.64 -1.71 -5.87
CA THR A 201 0.04 -2.35 -4.74
C THR A 201 -0.59 -3.71 -4.44
N TYR A 202 0.27 -4.65 -4.04
CA TYR A 202 -0.12 -5.98 -3.59
C TYR A 202 0.07 -6.16 -2.08
N ALA A 203 0.58 -5.13 -1.40
CA ALA A 203 0.92 -5.19 0.02
C ALA A 203 -0.28 -5.56 0.92
N ILE A 204 -1.50 -5.16 0.55
CA ILE A 204 -2.70 -5.51 1.32
C ILE A 204 -3.02 -7.01 1.18
N ALA A 205 -2.92 -7.55 -0.04
CA ALA A 205 -3.05 -8.99 -0.30
C ALA A 205 -1.93 -9.79 0.39
N GLU A 206 -0.70 -9.29 0.39
CA GLU A 206 0.42 -9.91 1.12
C GLU A 206 0.17 -9.93 2.64
N THR A 207 -0.26 -8.81 3.24
CA THR A 207 -0.59 -8.76 4.67
C THR A 207 -1.75 -9.72 5.00
N LYS A 208 -2.75 -9.83 4.12
CA LYS A 208 -3.82 -10.83 4.27
C LYS A 208 -3.29 -12.26 4.20
N PHE A 209 -2.35 -12.55 3.30
CA PHE A 209 -1.70 -13.86 3.23
C PHE A 209 -0.97 -14.21 4.53
N PHE A 210 -0.18 -13.30 5.09
CA PHE A 210 0.48 -13.54 6.39
C PHE A 210 -0.55 -13.78 7.51
N ARG A 211 -1.64 -13.00 7.54
CA ARG A 211 -2.72 -13.21 8.51
C ARG A 211 -3.41 -14.57 8.34
N TYR A 212 -3.61 -15.00 7.09
CA TYR A 212 -4.15 -16.31 6.77
C TYR A 212 -3.21 -17.42 7.29
N MET A 213 -1.92 -17.32 6.98
CA MET A 213 -0.92 -18.31 7.42
C MET A 213 -0.79 -18.36 8.94
N ALA A 214 -0.78 -17.21 9.62
CA ALA A 214 -0.70 -17.13 11.08
C ALA A 214 -1.83 -17.88 11.80
N ARG A 215 -2.99 -18.09 11.17
CA ARG A 215 -4.11 -18.87 11.71
C ARG A 215 -3.97 -20.38 11.48
N ARG A 216 -3.08 -20.79 10.56
CA ARG A 216 -2.94 -22.17 10.06
C ARG A 216 -1.68 -22.86 10.57
N VAL A 217 -0.59 -22.11 10.72
CA VAL A 217 0.67 -22.62 11.26
C VAL A 217 0.54 -22.95 12.75
N PRO A 218 1.40 -23.83 13.29
CA PRO A 218 1.45 -24.10 14.73
C PRO A 218 1.59 -22.81 15.56
N GLN A 219 1.01 -22.81 16.77
CA GLN A 219 1.06 -21.63 17.67
C GLN A 219 2.49 -21.20 18.00
N ASP A 220 3.43 -22.15 18.05
CA ASP A 220 4.85 -21.91 18.30
C ASP A 220 5.67 -21.88 17.00
N SER A 221 5.06 -21.50 15.87
CA SER A 221 5.76 -21.43 14.60
C SER A 221 6.85 -20.35 14.57
N SER A 222 7.87 -20.59 13.76
CA SER A 222 9.03 -19.70 13.62
C SER A 222 9.08 -18.92 12.30
N HIS A 223 8.03 -18.98 11.47
CA HIS A 223 7.98 -18.35 10.15
C HIS A 223 8.26 -16.84 10.16
N LEU A 224 7.67 -16.08 11.09
CA LEU A 224 7.92 -14.64 11.20
C LEU A 224 9.31 -14.32 11.77
N ARG A 225 9.82 -15.16 12.67
CA ARG A 225 11.19 -15.04 13.19
C ARG A 225 12.23 -15.30 12.09
N CYS A 226 11.96 -16.30 11.24
CA CYS A 226 12.76 -16.61 10.06
C CYS A 226 12.79 -15.41 9.10
N LEU A 227 11.62 -14.87 8.75
CA LEU A 227 11.53 -13.66 7.92
C LEU A 227 12.24 -12.45 8.55
N GLN A 228 12.06 -12.22 9.85
CA GLN A 228 12.69 -11.10 10.56
C GLN A 228 14.22 -11.22 10.54
N LEU A 229 14.76 -12.40 10.83
CA LEU A 229 16.20 -12.65 10.83
C LEU A 229 16.79 -12.47 9.44
N LEU A 230 16.18 -13.07 8.42
CA LEU A 230 16.63 -12.94 7.03
C LEU A 230 16.50 -11.50 6.53
N ALA A 231 15.41 -10.80 6.83
CA ALA A 231 15.25 -9.40 6.46
C ALA A 231 16.35 -8.53 7.09
N CYS A 232 16.69 -8.76 8.37
CA CYS A 232 17.76 -8.04 9.05
C CYS A 232 19.14 -8.33 8.43
N VAL A 233 19.46 -9.60 8.18
CA VAL A 233 20.78 -10.01 7.68
C VAL A 233 20.94 -9.64 6.20
N LEU A 234 19.95 -9.92 5.37
CA LEU A 234 20.01 -9.71 3.92
C LEU A 234 19.87 -8.23 3.54
N ALA A 235 19.12 -7.42 4.30
CA ALA A 235 19.05 -5.97 4.03
C ALA A 235 20.41 -5.28 4.24
N ARG A 236 21.26 -5.79 5.16
CA ARG A 236 22.65 -5.31 5.34
C ARG A 236 23.58 -5.68 4.17
N LYS A 237 23.08 -6.48 3.22
CA LYS A 237 23.79 -7.02 2.06
C LYS A 237 23.11 -6.56 0.75
N ASP A 238 22.41 -5.43 0.79
CA ASP A 238 21.72 -4.80 -0.33
C ASP A 238 20.61 -5.63 -1.01
N PHE A 239 20.15 -6.72 -0.37
CA PHE A 239 18.97 -7.42 -0.84
C PHE A 239 17.69 -6.67 -0.48
N SER A 240 16.77 -6.62 -1.43
CA SER A 240 15.43 -6.09 -1.19
C SER A 240 14.66 -6.93 -0.19
N ILE A 241 14.19 -6.30 0.89
CA ILE A 241 13.27 -6.91 1.88
C ILE A 241 12.05 -7.54 1.20
N HIS A 242 11.58 -6.97 0.09
CA HIS A 242 10.46 -7.54 -0.67
C HIS A 242 10.80 -8.88 -1.32
N SER A 243 12.04 -9.09 -1.75
CA SER A 243 12.51 -10.37 -2.29
C SER A 243 12.57 -11.44 -1.21
N VAL A 244 13.11 -11.11 -0.02
CA VAL A 244 13.12 -12.01 1.15
C VAL A 244 11.70 -12.40 1.56
N LYS A 245 10.82 -11.40 1.65
CA LYS A 245 9.40 -11.61 1.93
C LYS A 245 8.75 -12.54 0.91
N THR A 246 9.05 -12.35 -0.38
CA THR A 246 8.55 -13.20 -1.47
C THR A 246 8.99 -14.64 -1.32
N ILE A 247 10.25 -14.90 -0.98
CA ILE A 247 10.76 -16.27 -0.73
C ILE A 247 10.01 -16.93 0.42
N ILE A 248 9.85 -16.26 1.56
CA ILE A 248 9.11 -16.80 2.71
C ILE A 248 7.64 -17.06 2.35
N MET A 249 6.99 -16.15 1.62
CA MET A 249 5.60 -16.37 1.18
C MET A 249 5.48 -17.58 0.25
N ARG A 250 6.44 -17.77 -0.67
CA ARG A 250 6.49 -18.96 -1.54
C ARG A 250 6.63 -20.24 -0.73
N LEU A 251 7.58 -20.29 0.21
CA LEU A 251 7.77 -21.43 1.09
C LEU A 251 6.53 -21.73 1.93
N LEU A 252 5.88 -20.70 2.50
CA LEU A 252 4.63 -20.85 3.26
C LEU A 252 3.49 -21.44 2.41
N ASN A 253 3.53 -21.19 1.11
CA ASN A 253 2.52 -21.66 0.16
C ASN A 253 2.80 -23.07 -0.39
N THR A 254 4.01 -23.60 -0.21
CA THR A 254 4.40 -24.93 -0.73
C THR A 254 4.68 -25.95 0.36
N ILE A 255 5.29 -25.54 1.47
CA ILE A 255 5.66 -26.42 2.57
C ILE A 255 4.44 -26.68 3.48
N PRO A 256 4.19 -27.93 3.90
CA PRO A 256 3.13 -28.25 4.87
C PRO A 256 3.24 -27.42 6.15
N VAL A 257 2.11 -26.92 6.65
CA VAL A 257 2.06 -26.01 7.81
C VAL A 257 2.72 -26.59 9.07
N THR A 258 2.73 -27.92 9.23
CA THR A 258 3.36 -28.62 10.36
C THR A 258 4.88 -28.46 10.42
N GLN A 259 5.52 -28.22 9.28
CA GLN A 259 6.97 -28.00 9.20
C GLN A 259 7.38 -26.59 9.62
N TRP A 260 6.42 -25.69 9.87
CA TRP A 260 6.69 -24.33 10.38
C TRP A 260 6.85 -24.24 11.89
N HIS A 261 6.74 -25.35 12.61
CA HIS A 261 6.98 -25.46 14.06
C HIS A 261 8.42 -25.02 14.43
N ARG A 262 8.61 -24.36 15.58
CA ARG A 262 9.95 -23.89 16.05
C ARG A 262 11.07 -24.92 16.02
N ARG A 263 10.78 -26.22 16.16
CA ARG A 263 11.81 -27.28 16.17
C ARG A 263 12.54 -27.42 14.83
N TYR A 264 11.90 -26.96 13.75
CA TYR A 264 12.45 -26.96 12.39
C TYR A 264 13.00 -25.58 11.98
N PHE A 265 13.22 -24.67 12.93
CA PHE A 265 13.64 -23.31 12.62
C PHE A 265 14.91 -23.23 11.75
N LEU A 266 15.93 -24.02 12.07
CA LEU A 266 17.17 -24.07 11.28
C LEU A 266 16.94 -24.62 9.88
N LEU A 267 16.06 -25.62 9.74
CA LEU A 267 15.67 -26.17 8.43
C LEU A 267 14.93 -25.11 7.61
N GLN A 268 13.97 -24.39 8.20
CA GLN A 268 13.26 -23.30 7.52
C GLN A 268 14.18 -22.16 7.07
N LEU A 269 15.23 -21.85 7.85
CA LEU A 269 16.25 -20.89 7.47
C LEU A 269 17.10 -21.42 6.30
N SER A 270 17.52 -22.68 6.38
CA SER A 270 18.25 -23.37 5.32
C SER A 270 17.46 -23.37 4.01
N ASP A 271 16.19 -23.77 4.05
CA ASP A 271 15.29 -23.79 2.89
C ASP A 271 15.15 -22.39 2.27
N ALA A 272 15.02 -21.35 3.10
CA ALA A 272 14.91 -19.98 2.62
C ALA A 272 16.19 -19.46 1.97
N LEU A 273 17.36 -19.77 2.55
CA LEU A 273 18.66 -19.43 1.95
C LEU A 273 18.91 -20.22 0.67
N GLU A 274 18.54 -21.48 0.62
CA GLU A 274 18.65 -22.29 -0.59
C GLU A 274 17.72 -21.77 -1.71
N GLN A 275 16.47 -21.41 -1.39
CA GLN A 275 15.58 -20.77 -2.36
C GLN A 275 16.15 -19.43 -2.86
N LEU A 276 16.81 -18.65 -1.99
CA LEU A 276 17.50 -17.44 -2.41
C LEU A 276 18.65 -17.76 -3.38
N ARG A 277 19.50 -18.75 -3.06
CA ARG A 277 20.61 -19.20 -3.91
C ARG A 277 20.11 -19.58 -5.30
N LEU A 278 19.12 -20.47 -5.38
CA LEU A 278 18.54 -20.92 -6.65
C LEU A 278 17.97 -19.74 -7.44
N SER A 279 17.24 -18.84 -6.78
CA SER A 279 16.71 -17.64 -7.42
C SER A 279 17.81 -16.71 -7.96
N LEU A 280 18.96 -16.63 -7.28
CA LEU A 280 20.10 -15.83 -7.73
C LEU A 280 20.85 -16.49 -8.89
N GLU A 281 21.05 -17.81 -8.84
CA GLU A 281 21.65 -18.58 -9.94
C GLU A 281 20.83 -18.46 -11.23
N GLU A 282 19.51 -18.60 -11.11
CA GLU A 282 18.57 -18.43 -12.22
C GLU A 282 18.31 -16.97 -12.61
N LYS A 283 18.78 -16.00 -11.79
CA LYS A 283 18.48 -14.56 -11.91
C LYS A 283 16.98 -14.30 -11.97
N HIS A 284 16.21 -15.13 -11.28
CA HIS A 284 14.76 -15.20 -11.41
C HIS A 284 14.07 -15.40 -10.07
N LEU A 285 13.19 -14.46 -9.72
CA LEU A 285 12.30 -14.57 -8.57
C LEU A 285 10.93 -13.98 -8.94
N GLU A 286 9.96 -14.84 -9.20
CA GLU A 286 8.59 -14.41 -9.50
C GLU A 286 7.92 -13.71 -8.31
N HIS A 287 7.24 -12.60 -8.58
CA HIS A 287 6.40 -11.90 -7.61
C HIS A 287 5.28 -12.81 -7.08
N PHE A 288 5.11 -12.89 -5.76
CA PHE A 288 4.23 -13.88 -5.13
C PHE A 288 2.72 -13.74 -5.43
N ILE A 289 2.17 -12.52 -5.49
CA ILE A 289 0.71 -12.32 -5.65
C ILE A 289 0.24 -12.38 -7.12
N LEU A 290 0.99 -11.77 -8.04
CA LEU A 290 0.63 -11.69 -9.45
C LEU A 290 0.75 -13.06 -10.11
N GLY A 291 -0.28 -13.48 -10.86
CA GLY A 291 -0.26 -14.77 -11.56
C GLY A 291 -0.44 -16.02 -10.68
N ASN A 292 -0.41 -15.86 -9.35
CA ASN A 292 -0.47 -17.00 -8.44
C ASN A 292 -1.91 -17.51 -8.27
N GLN A 293 -2.17 -18.69 -8.84
CA GLN A 293 -3.47 -19.38 -8.77
C GLN A 293 -3.69 -20.16 -7.47
N ARG A 294 -2.66 -20.29 -6.63
CA ARG A 294 -2.70 -21.10 -5.39
C ARG A 294 -2.98 -20.26 -4.14
N LEU A 295 -3.39 -19.00 -4.31
CA LEU A 295 -3.72 -18.15 -3.17
C LEU A 295 -5.04 -18.59 -2.52
N PRO A 296 -5.18 -18.44 -1.18
CA PRO A 296 -6.43 -18.69 -0.49
C PRO A 296 -7.59 -17.86 -1.06
N GLU A 297 -8.80 -18.43 -1.09
CA GLU A 297 -10.01 -17.78 -1.62
C GLU A 297 -10.38 -16.47 -0.89
N GLU A 298 -9.96 -16.35 0.38
CA GLU A 298 -10.14 -15.15 1.21
C GLU A 298 -9.38 -13.92 0.67
N ILE A 299 -8.37 -14.14 -0.19
CA ILE A 299 -7.60 -13.11 -0.86
C ILE A 299 -8.21 -12.88 -2.24
N ARG A 300 -9.00 -11.82 -2.34
CA ARG A 300 -9.75 -11.49 -3.56
C ARG A 300 -8.84 -10.73 -4.52
N LEU A 301 -8.68 -11.25 -5.73
CA LEU A 301 -7.87 -10.62 -6.78
C LEU A 301 -8.71 -10.35 -8.04
N PRO A 302 -8.51 -9.21 -8.73
CA PRO A 302 -9.08 -8.97 -10.05
C PRO A 302 -8.61 -10.01 -11.08
N GLN A 303 -9.42 -10.29 -12.09
CA GLN A 303 -9.12 -11.35 -13.07
C GLN A 303 -7.85 -11.08 -13.87
N ASP A 304 -7.57 -9.82 -14.17
CA ASP A 304 -6.35 -9.41 -14.87
C ASP A 304 -5.08 -9.51 -14.01
N VAL A 305 -5.21 -9.53 -12.68
CA VAL A 305 -4.11 -9.78 -11.73
C VAL A 305 -3.88 -11.28 -11.59
N LYS A 306 -4.96 -12.07 -11.50
CA LYS A 306 -4.89 -13.54 -11.49
C LYS A 306 -4.21 -14.07 -12.75
N ARG A 307 -4.57 -13.55 -13.93
CA ARG A 307 -4.04 -14.01 -15.23
C ARG A 307 -2.72 -13.34 -15.64
N ALA A 308 -2.20 -12.41 -14.84
CA ALA A 308 -0.95 -11.73 -15.18
C ALA A 308 0.23 -12.70 -15.15
N LYS A 309 1.18 -12.55 -16.08
CA LYS A 309 2.49 -13.17 -15.94
C LYS A 309 3.19 -12.57 -14.71
N PRO A 310 3.66 -13.37 -13.74
CA PRO A 310 4.39 -12.86 -12.59
C PRO A 310 5.64 -12.11 -13.06
N PRO A 311 5.84 -10.83 -12.66
CA PRO A 311 7.08 -10.13 -12.97
C PRO A 311 8.24 -10.74 -12.19
N ASN A 312 9.41 -10.80 -12.83
CA ASN A 312 10.65 -11.20 -12.19
C ASN A 312 11.17 -10.04 -11.31
N LEU A 313 11.22 -10.24 -9.99
CA LEU A 313 11.79 -9.29 -9.03
C LEU A 313 13.30 -9.11 -9.21
N PHE A 314 13.99 -10.09 -9.80
CA PHE A 314 15.41 -10.08 -10.14
C PHE A 314 15.67 -9.68 -11.58
N HIS A 315 14.72 -9.03 -12.25
CA HIS A 315 14.90 -8.56 -13.63
C HIS A 315 16.16 -7.70 -13.80
N GLY A 316 16.48 -6.83 -12.83
CA GLY A 316 17.72 -6.03 -12.85
C GLY A 316 18.99 -6.89 -12.80
N LEU A 317 18.99 -8.00 -12.04
CA LEU A 317 20.12 -8.94 -11.99
C LEU A 317 20.30 -9.70 -13.31
N ALA A 318 19.20 -9.95 -14.02
CA ALA A 318 19.26 -10.55 -15.35
C ALA A 318 19.85 -9.60 -16.40
N GLN A 319 19.71 -8.29 -16.21
CA GLN A 319 20.20 -7.27 -17.15
C GLN A 319 21.64 -6.82 -16.86
N ASP A 320 22.07 -6.82 -15.60
CA ASP A 320 23.39 -6.34 -15.20
C ASP A 320 24.23 -7.45 -14.54
N PRO A 321 25.24 -8.00 -15.25
CA PRO A 321 26.16 -8.99 -14.71
C PRO A 321 26.95 -8.52 -13.49
N ALA A 322 27.28 -7.23 -13.38
CA ALA A 322 28.05 -6.71 -12.25
C ALA A 322 27.18 -6.69 -10.97
N THR A 323 25.95 -6.17 -11.06
CA THR A 323 25.00 -6.23 -9.95
C THR A 323 24.68 -7.68 -9.56
N HIS A 324 24.58 -8.59 -10.52
CA HIS A 324 24.41 -10.03 -10.22
C HIS A 324 25.61 -10.63 -9.48
N ALA A 325 26.84 -10.36 -9.93
CA ALA A 325 28.06 -10.84 -9.26
C ALA A 325 28.17 -10.31 -7.82
N LEU A 326 27.85 -9.04 -7.59
CA LEU A 326 27.81 -8.45 -6.26
C LEU A 326 26.76 -9.14 -5.37
N ALA A 327 25.55 -9.37 -5.88
CA ALA A 327 24.51 -10.09 -5.14
C ALA A 327 24.93 -11.54 -4.81
N MET A 328 25.60 -12.23 -5.73
CA MET A 328 26.11 -13.58 -5.49
C MET A 328 27.21 -13.59 -4.44
N GLN A 329 28.17 -12.66 -4.51
CA GLN A 329 29.20 -12.52 -3.48
C GLN A 329 28.60 -12.22 -2.12
N ALA A 330 27.62 -11.31 -2.07
CA ALA A 330 26.91 -10.95 -0.86
C ALA A 330 26.18 -12.15 -0.24
N TYR A 331 25.67 -13.09 -1.05
CA TYR A 331 25.12 -14.36 -0.60
C TYR A 331 26.20 -15.31 -0.05
N LEU A 332 27.31 -15.50 -0.77
CA LEU A 332 28.40 -16.39 -0.34
C LEU A 332 29.01 -15.96 1.00
N ASP A 333 29.16 -14.65 1.23
CA ASP A 333 29.64 -14.10 2.50
C ASP A 333 28.77 -14.49 3.70
N LEU A 334 27.48 -14.83 3.49
CA LEU A 334 26.57 -15.28 4.56
C LEU A 334 26.87 -16.70 4.99
N HIS A 335 27.42 -17.52 4.09
CA HIS A 335 27.69 -18.93 4.34
C HIS A 335 29.07 -19.15 4.99
N HIS A 336 29.96 -18.15 4.90
CA HIS A 336 31.33 -18.20 5.44
C HIS A 336 31.49 -17.56 6.83
N ARG A 337 30.38 -17.25 7.52
CA ARG A 337 30.35 -16.80 8.92
C ARG A 337 29.44 -17.71 9.72
#